data_AF-A0A838IJM3-F1
#
_entry.id   AF-A0A838IJM3-F1
#
_cell.length_a   1.000
_cell.length_b   1.000
_cell.length_c   1.000
_cell.angle_alpha   90.00
_cell.angle_beta   90.00
_cell.angle_gamma   90.00
#
_symmetry.space_group_name_H-M   'P 1'
#
loop_
_entity.id
_entity.type
_entity.pdbx_description
1 polymer ?
#
loop_
_entity_poly.entity_id
_entity_poly.type
_entity_poly.pdbx_seq_one_letter_code
_entity_poly.pdbx_strand_id
1 'polypeptide(L)'
;MKWLCVLVCVASMLLLAAACSDDARRGLGSGKSIVDAGVEPDDDVQNQMPTDRQPNGSSCLADGECQSGNCDPLSKKCVECLFHSECGPQEQCTSNRCVLPTACANSLDCAGALVCDRVAGLCVACVDDADCLQSGDRCLANQCRPLIDCTSDRDCTAQGMLCHRDSGECRSCLANVDCPSPYLCSAVGACEVGVCAPGKGQCQGNSRVVCNAGGTGYEPAQPCAQGTLCVVEANEPVCRTQNCTPNAEFCDGRAIRKCDAAGQQSTLVATCSAGERCAGGATPYCVCENGCGANGSTVCGGSTPYCIDGCCAACIGSADCTVGELCVDGTCMP
;
A
#
# COMPACT_ATOMS: atom_id res chain seq x y z
N MET A 1 -42.08 3.04 -22.29
CA MET A 1 -41.75 1.75 -21.64
C MET A 1 -40.50 1.87 -20.76
N LYS A 2 -40.55 2.74 -19.73
CA LYS A 2 -39.43 2.99 -18.79
C LYS A 2 -39.90 3.19 -17.34
N TRP A 3 -41.16 2.84 -17.06
CA TRP A 3 -41.85 3.13 -15.78
C TRP A 3 -42.37 1.88 -15.06
N LEU A 4 -41.94 0.67 -15.47
CA LEU A 4 -42.37 -0.59 -14.83
C LEU A 4 -41.29 -1.28 -13.95
N CYS A 5 -40.01 -0.90 -14.01
CA CYS A 5 -38.96 -1.58 -13.23
C CYS A 5 -38.78 -1.04 -11.79
N VAL A 6 -39.31 0.13 -11.46
CA VAL A 6 -39.09 0.74 -10.12
C VAL A 6 -40.02 0.16 -9.05
N LEU A 7 -41.13 -0.47 -9.45
CA LEU A 7 -42.14 -1.02 -8.53
C LEU A 7 -41.83 -2.43 -8.01
N VAL A 8 -40.85 -3.14 -8.58
CA VAL A 8 -40.52 -4.52 -8.16
C VAL A 8 -39.39 -4.57 -7.11
N CYS A 9 -38.61 -3.50 -6.95
CA CYS A 9 -37.52 -3.47 -5.96
C CYS A 9 -37.95 -3.08 -4.54
N VAL A 10 -39.13 -2.49 -4.34
CA VAL A 10 -39.58 -2.02 -3.00
C VAL A 10 -40.34 -3.11 -2.23
N ALA A 11 -40.73 -4.21 -2.87
CA ALA A 11 -41.50 -5.29 -2.24
C ALA A 11 -40.65 -6.44 -1.66
N SER A 12 -39.33 -6.47 -1.86
CA SER A 12 -38.46 -7.58 -1.42
C SER A 12 -37.54 -7.26 -0.23
N MET A 13 -37.64 -6.06 0.36
CA MET A 13 -36.81 -5.64 1.52
C MET A 13 -37.52 -5.75 2.88
N LEU A 14 -38.67 -6.45 2.96
CA LEU A 14 -39.51 -6.48 4.17
C LEU A 14 -39.72 -7.86 4.81
N LEU A 15 -38.87 -8.86 4.53
CA LEU A 15 -39.09 -10.25 4.98
C LEU A 15 -37.87 -11.02 5.55
N LEU A 16 -36.84 -10.36 6.08
CA LEU A 16 -35.81 -11.05 6.90
C LEU A 16 -35.50 -10.27 8.19
N ALA A 17 -36.42 -10.33 9.14
CA ALA A 17 -36.17 -10.01 10.54
C ALA A 17 -37.04 -10.90 11.44
N ALA A 18 -36.74 -12.20 11.48
CA ALA A 18 -37.19 -13.09 12.54
C ALA A 18 -36.32 -14.36 12.56
N ALA A 19 -35.83 -14.70 13.76
CA ALA A 19 -35.19 -15.95 14.19
C ALA A 19 -33.67 -15.88 14.40
N CYS A 20 -33.29 -15.43 15.61
CA CYS A 20 -32.27 -16.06 16.47
C CYS A 20 -32.36 -15.39 17.85
N SER A 21 -33.25 -15.88 18.71
CA SER A 21 -33.17 -15.67 20.15
C SER A 21 -33.70 -16.89 20.88
N ASP A 22 -32.97 -17.21 21.95
CA ASP A 22 -33.28 -18.14 23.04
C ASP A 22 -33.27 -19.64 22.74
N ASP A 23 -32.23 -20.32 23.25
CA ASP A 23 -32.49 -21.45 24.15
C ASP A 23 -31.33 -21.65 25.14
N ALA A 24 -31.55 -21.13 26.35
CA ALA A 24 -30.81 -21.50 27.54
C ALA A 24 -31.65 -22.52 28.34
N ARG A 25 -30.95 -23.51 28.90
CA ARG A 25 -31.31 -24.41 30.02
C ARG A 25 -32.11 -25.68 29.71
N ARG A 26 -31.40 -26.82 29.73
CA ARG A 26 -31.64 -28.05 30.54
C ARG A 26 -30.26 -28.70 30.74
N GLY A 27 -29.78 -29.19 31.88
CA GLY A 27 -30.41 -29.65 33.11
C GLY A 27 -29.76 -31.00 33.47
N LEU A 28 -28.87 -30.99 34.47
CA LEU A 28 -28.51 -32.03 35.45
C LEU A 28 -28.59 -33.52 35.04
N GLY A 29 -27.44 -34.20 35.08
CA GLY A 29 -27.33 -35.66 35.11
C GLY A 29 -26.23 -36.12 36.06
N SER A 30 -26.66 -36.78 37.13
CA SER A 30 -25.94 -37.28 38.30
C SER A 30 -24.66 -38.09 38.05
N GLY A 31 -23.74 -37.98 39.01
CA GLY A 31 -22.46 -38.67 38.99
C GLY A 31 -22.50 -40.16 39.31
N LYS A 32 -21.32 -40.76 39.15
CA LYS A 32 -20.93 -41.96 39.87
C LYS A 32 -19.43 -41.86 40.19
N SER A 33 -19.19 -41.66 41.47
CA SER A 33 -17.90 -41.80 42.13
C SER A 33 -17.55 -43.29 42.19
N ILE A 34 -16.31 -43.62 41.84
CA ILE A 34 -15.62 -44.83 42.30
C ILE A 34 -14.19 -44.39 42.58
N VAL A 35 -13.83 -44.46 43.86
CA VAL A 35 -12.48 -44.27 44.41
C VAL A 35 -11.88 -45.64 44.74
N ASP A 36 -10.56 -45.61 44.89
CA ASP A 36 -9.60 -46.63 45.34
C ASP A 36 -8.93 -47.48 44.24
N ALA A 37 -7.64 -47.78 44.29
CA ALA A 37 -6.44 -47.32 45.01
C ALA A 37 -5.28 -48.25 44.57
N GLY A 38 -4.02 -47.77 44.60
CA GLY A 38 -2.81 -48.61 44.47
C GLY A 38 -1.95 -48.24 43.26
N VAL A 39 -0.93 -47.37 43.37
CA VAL A 39 0.49 -47.67 43.72
C VAL A 39 1.17 -48.40 42.55
N GLU A 40 2.15 -47.85 41.82
CA GLU A 40 3.55 -47.59 42.23
C GLU A 40 4.18 -46.36 41.52
N PRO A 41 5.22 -45.72 42.10
CA PRO A 41 6.01 -44.66 41.47
C PRO A 41 7.40 -45.17 41.05
N ASP A 42 7.74 -45.10 39.76
CA ASP A 42 9.12 -45.27 39.30
C ASP A 42 9.44 -44.29 38.16
N ASP A 43 10.36 -43.38 38.49
CA ASP A 43 11.51 -42.91 37.73
C ASP A 43 11.37 -42.24 36.34
N ASP A 44 11.83 -40.98 36.33
CA ASP A 44 12.60 -40.35 35.24
C ASP A 44 12.02 -40.39 33.81
N VAL A 45 10.84 -39.80 33.61
CA VAL A 45 10.49 -39.25 32.29
C VAL A 45 11.03 -37.83 32.21
N GLN A 46 12.31 -37.73 31.86
CA GLN A 46 12.87 -36.49 31.35
C GLN A 46 11.97 -35.99 30.22
N ASN A 47 11.54 -34.75 30.40
CA ASN A 47 10.84 -33.91 29.44
C ASN A 47 11.73 -33.69 28.20
N GLN A 48 11.86 -34.71 27.37
CA GLN A 48 12.47 -34.62 26.05
C GLN A 48 11.39 -34.13 25.10
N MET A 49 11.34 -32.81 24.92
CA MET A 49 10.90 -32.23 23.67
C MET A 49 11.61 -33.00 22.54
N PRO A 50 10.93 -33.42 21.46
CA PRO A 50 11.63 -33.94 20.30
C PRO A 50 12.41 -32.75 19.71
N THR A 51 13.66 -32.58 20.10
CA THR A 51 14.66 -31.89 19.30
C THR A 51 15.05 -32.83 18.15
N ASP A 52 14.08 -33.20 17.32
CA ASP A 52 14.37 -33.62 15.96
C ASP A 52 14.71 -32.37 15.17
N ARG A 53 15.91 -31.82 15.44
CA ARG A 53 16.72 -31.27 14.37
C ARG A 53 17.01 -32.43 13.43
N GLN A 54 16.08 -32.73 12.55
CA GLN A 54 16.36 -33.58 11.42
C GLN A 54 17.43 -32.85 10.59
N PRO A 55 18.63 -33.42 10.35
CA PRO A 55 19.77 -32.71 9.78
C PRO A 55 19.65 -32.32 8.29
N ASN A 56 18.45 -32.34 7.72
CA ASN A 56 18.22 -32.08 6.30
C ASN A 56 17.13 -31.02 6.16
N GLY A 57 17.54 -29.75 6.09
CA GLY A 57 16.72 -28.54 5.89
C GLY A 57 15.99 -28.50 4.54
N SER A 58 15.18 -29.53 4.29
CA SER A 58 14.41 -29.72 3.07
C SER A 58 12.91 -29.55 3.30
N SER A 59 12.45 -29.72 4.54
CA SER A 59 11.08 -29.41 4.96
C SER A 59 11.06 -28.30 6.00
N CYS A 60 10.03 -27.47 5.99
CA CYS A 60 9.89 -26.33 6.89
C CYS A 60 8.42 -26.03 7.20
N LEU A 61 8.17 -25.40 8.35
CA LEU A 61 6.86 -24.81 8.69
C LEU A 61 6.90 -23.28 8.68
N ALA A 62 8.09 -22.69 8.82
CA ALA A 62 8.34 -21.25 8.76
C ALA A 62 9.73 -20.95 8.21
N ASP A 63 9.95 -19.72 7.73
CA ASP A 63 11.20 -19.30 7.08
C ASP A 63 12.43 -19.48 7.98
N GLY A 64 12.28 -19.28 9.29
CA GLY A 64 13.38 -19.42 10.26
C GLY A 64 13.93 -20.85 10.40
N GLU A 65 13.25 -21.85 9.84
CA GLU A 65 13.72 -23.24 9.76
C GLU A 65 14.60 -23.49 8.54
N CYS A 66 14.62 -22.56 7.58
CA CYS A 66 15.43 -22.65 6.37
C CYS A 66 16.83 -22.10 6.60
N GLN A 67 17.85 -22.90 6.27
CA GLN A 67 19.25 -22.48 6.33
C GLN A 67 19.56 -21.34 5.35
N SER A 68 18.79 -21.29 4.25
CA SER A 68 18.79 -20.22 3.25
C SER A 68 17.43 -20.21 2.53
N GLY A 69 16.99 -19.03 2.11
CA GLY A 69 15.72 -18.85 1.40
C GLY A 69 14.50 -18.83 2.31
N ASN A 70 13.33 -19.03 1.73
CA ASN A 70 12.03 -18.95 2.41
C ASN A 70 11.37 -20.32 2.47
N CYS A 71 10.49 -20.51 3.45
CA CYS A 71 9.67 -21.70 3.52
C CYS A 71 8.46 -21.54 2.60
N ASP A 72 8.25 -22.46 1.66
CA ASP A 72 7.06 -22.49 0.81
C ASP A 72 5.84 -23.03 1.58
N PRO A 73 4.81 -22.21 1.87
CA PRO A 73 3.64 -22.65 2.62
C PRO A 73 2.82 -23.76 1.95
N LEU A 74 2.87 -23.92 0.63
CA LEU A 74 2.20 -24.97 -0.12
C LEU A 74 3.00 -26.27 -0.11
N SER A 75 4.26 -26.23 -0.52
CA SER A 75 5.08 -27.45 -0.65
C SER A 75 5.75 -27.89 0.65
N LYS A 76 5.76 -27.02 1.68
CA LYS A 76 6.46 -27.20 2.97
C LYS A 76 7.95 -27.45 2.80
N LYS A 77 8.56 -26.84 1.78
CA LYS A 77 10.00 -26.98 1.47
C LYS A 77 10.69 -25.63 1.51
N CYS A 78 11.97 -25.65 1.88
CA CYS A 78 12.81 -24.47 1.77
C CYS A 78 13.15 -24.22 0.30
N VAL A 79 12.90 -23.00 -0.15
CA VAL A 79 13.04 -22.55 -1.53
C VAL A 79 13.88 -21.29 -1.59
N GLU A 80 14.60 -21.07 -2.70
CA GLU A 80 15.45 -19.88 -2.83
C GLU A 80 14.60 -18.60 -2.92
N CYS A 81 13.42 -18.70 -3.52
CA CYS A 81 12.48 -17.59 -3.65
C CYS A 81 11.04 -18.10 -3.75
N LEU A 82 10.14 -17.22 -3.35
CA LEU A 82 8.70 -17.25 -3.58
C LEU A 82 8.29 -16.07 -4.48
N PHE A 83 9.08 -14.98 -4.50
CA PHE A 83 8.84 -13.80 -5.33
C PHE A 83 10.10 -13.35 -6.07
N HIS A 84 9.92 -12.68 -7.20
CA HIS A 84 10.99 -12.07 -7.99
C HIS A 84 11.84 -11.07 -7.18
N SER A 85 11.24 -10.36 -6.22
CA SER A 85 11.92 -9.38 -5.36
C SER A 85 12.88 -10.00 -4.35
N GLU A 86 12.80 -11.32 -4.14
CA GLU A 86 13.68 -12.05 -3.23
C GLU A 86 14.96 -12.53 -3.92
N CYS A 87 15.00 -12.43 -5.25
CA CYS A 87 16.17 -12.77 -6.05
C CYS A 87 17.11 -11.57 -6.22
N GLY A 88 18.34 -11.86 -6.66
CA GLY A 88 19.32 -10.84 -6.98
C GLY A 88 18.90 -9.94 -8.14
N PRO A 89 19.62 -8.84 -8.39
CA PRO A 89 19.32 -7.95 -9.51
C PRO A 89 19.29 -8.71 -10.85
N GLN A 90 18.20 -8.53 -11.61
CA GLN A 90 17.90 -9.18 -12.89
C GLN A 90 17.54 -10.68 -12.83
N GLU A 91 17.50 -11.29 -11.65
CA GLU A 91 17.03 -12.67 -11.51
C GLU A 91 15.51 -12.73 -11.39
N GLN A 92 14.93 -13.84 -11.84
CA GLN A 92 13.51 -14.11 -11.75
C GLN A 92 13.26 -15.37 -10.93
N CYS A 93 12.23 -15.34 -10.10
CA CYS A 93 11.84 -16.51 -9.34
C CYS A 93 11.06 -17.47 -10.23
N THR A 94 11.73 -18.50 -10.76
CA THR A 94 11.10 -19.52 -11.61
C THR A 94 11.18 -20.86 -10.92
N SER A 95 10.02 -21.49 -10.70
CA SER A 95 9.92 -22.80 -10.04
C SER A 95 10.72 -22.84 -8.73
N ASN A 96 10.52 -21.82 -7.88
CA ASN A 96 11.12 -21.70 -6.55
C ASN A 96 12.66 -21.54 -6.53
N ARG A 97 13.26 -21.16 -7.67
CA ARG A 97 14.70 -20.88 -7.79
C ARG A 97 14.94 -19.51 -8.43
N CYS A 98 15.98 -18.83 -7.96
CA CYS A 98 16.40 -17.58 -8.58
C CYS A 98 17.24 -17.92 -9.81
N VAL A 99 16.68 -17.64 -10.99
CA VAL A 99 17.35 -17.90 -12.26
C VAL A 99 17.57 -16.60 -13.00
N LEU A 100 18.76 -16.43 -13.57
CA LEU A 100 19.04 -15.32 -14.47
C LEU A 100 18.39 -15.63 -15.83
N PRO A 101 17.44 -14.82 -16.31
CA PRO A 101 16.81 -15.03 -17.61
C PRO A 101 17.84 -14.91 -18.74
N THR A 102 17.78 -15.82 -19.71
CA THR A 102 18.65 -15.75 -20.90
C THR A 102 18.12 -14.69 -21.86
N ALA A 103 18.90 -13.65 -22.11
CA ALA A 103 18.58 -12.64 -23.11
C ALA A 103 18.71 -13.20 -24.54
N CYS A 104 17.89 -12.70 -25.46
CA CYS A 104 17.90 -13.11 -26.86
C CYS A 104 17.58 -11.95 -27.80
N ALA A 105 18.11 -12.01 -29.02
CA ALA A 105 17.65 -11.21 -30.15
C ALA A 105 16.69 -12.00 -31.04
N ASN A 106 16.86 -13.32 -31.08
CA ASN A 106 15.99 -14.24 -31.79
C ASN A 106 16.07 -15.66 -31.19
N SER A 107 15.19 -16.58 -31.61
CA SER A 107 15.09 -17.90 -30.99
C SER A 107 16.31 -18.81 -31.18
N LEU A 108 17.26 -18.48 -32.07
CA LEU A 108 18.52 -19.24 -32.17
C LEU A 108 19.46 -18.96 -30.99
N ASP A 109 19.27 -17.85 -30.28
CA ASP A 109 20.04 -17.52 -29.08
C ASP A 109 19.57 -18.35 -27.86
N CYS A 110 18.40 -18.97 -27.97
CA CYS A 110 17.77 -19.74 -26.91
C CYS A 110 18.15 -21.21 -26.97
N ALA A 111 18.49 -21.80 -25.82
CA ALA A 111 18.83 -23.22 -25.74
C ALA A 111 17.57 -24.10 -25.65
N GLY A 112 17.63 -25.28 -26.28
CA GLY A 112 16.58 -26.30 -26.17
C GLY A 112 15.31 -25.93 -26.96
N ALA A 113 14.15 -26.14 -26.34
CA ALA A 113 12.83 -25.88 -26.94
C ALA A 113 12.29 -24.47 -26.59
N LEU A 114 13.17 -23.54 -26.23
CA LEU A 114 12.78 -22.17 -25.88
C LEU A 114 12.69 -21.27 -27.12
N VAL A 115 11.83 -20.26 -27.05
CA VAL A 115 11.56 -19.28 -28.11
C VAL A 115 11.88 -17.88 -27.58
N CYS A 116 12.35 -16.99 -28.45
CA CYS A 116 12.64 -15.61 -28.04
C CYS A 116 11.39 -14.74 -28.08
N ASP A 117 10.95 -14.26 -26.91
CA ASP A 117 10.02 -13.13 -26.83
C ASP A 117 10.79 -11.88 -27.25
N ARG A 118 10.56 -11.43 -28.48
CA ARG A 118 11.27 -10.28 -29.06
C ARG A 118 10.85 -8.94 -28.44
N VAL A 119 9.71 -8.89 -27.77
CA VAL A 119 9.25 -7.69 -27.06
C VAL A 119 9.99 -7.58 -25.73
N ALA A 120 10.10 -8.70 -25.00
CA ALA A 120 10.83 -8.75 -23.74
C ALA A 120 12.37 -8.86 -23.91
N GLY A 121 12.83 -9.37 -25.06
CA GLY A 121 14.24 -9.68 -25.31
C GLY A 121 14.74 -10.90 -24.53
N LEU A 122 13.85 -11.82 -24.19
CA LEU A 122 14.11 -12.95 -23.28
C LEU A 122 13.68 -14.29 -23.87
N CYS A 123 14.45 -15.34 -23.58
CA CYS A 123 14.09 -16.71 -23.91
C CYS A 123 12.98 -17.19 -22.97
N VAL A 124 11.87 -17.61 -23.55
CA VAL A 124 10.66 -18.10 -22.88
C VAL A 124 10.27 -19.47 -23.43
N ALA A 125 9.39 -20.20 -22.76
CA ALA A 125 8.97 -21.50 -23.27
C ALA A 125 8.06 -21.36 -24.51
N CYS A 126 7.33 -20.25 -24.61
CA CYS A 126 6.44 -19.95 -25.72
C CYS A 126 6.12 -18.45 -25.73
N VAL A 127 5.76 -17.94 -26.91
CA VAL A 127 5.17 -16.61 -27.14
C VAL A 127 3.71 -16.76 -27.60
N ASP A 128 3.42 -17.83 -28.34
CA ASP A 128 2.07 -18.24 -28.72
C ASP A 128 1.87 -19.77 -28.64
N ASP A 129 0.63 -20.22 -28.84
CA ASP A 129 0.27 -21.64 -28.72
C ASP A 129 1.00 -22.56 -29.71
N ALA A 130 1.47 -22.03 -30.85
CA ALA A 130 2.18 -22.83 -31.86
C ALA A 130 3.62 -23.15 -31.45
N ASP A 131 4.18 -22.40 -30.50
CA ASP A 131 5.49 -22.69 -29.91
C ASP A 131 5.47 -23.95 -29.02
N CYS A 132 4.28 -24.38 -28.57
CA CYS A 132 4.16 -25.53 -27.71
C CYS A 132 4.19 -26.85 -28.52
N LEU A 133 5.30 -27.58 -28.39
CA LEU A 133 5.59 -28.78 -29.17
C LEU A 133 4.71 -29.99 -28.84
N GLN A 134 4.04 -30.00 -27.68
CA GLN A 134 3.12 -31.07 -27.31
C GLN A 134 1.73 -30.77 -27.86
N SER A 135 1.14 -31.75 -28.55
CA SER A 135 -0.20 -31.61 -29.11
C SER A 135 -1.23 -31.36 -28.01
N GLY A 136 -1.88 -30.19 -28.05
CA GLY A 136 -2.85 -29.76 -27.04
C GLY A 136 -2.26 -28.91 -25.92
N ASP A 137 -1.00 -28.50 -25.98
CA ASP A 137 -0.49 -27.47 -25.07
C ASP A 137 -0.81 -26.07 -25.60
N ARG A 138 -0.94 -25.10 -24.69
CA ARG A 138 -1.13 -23.68 -25.01
C ARG A 138 -0.15 -22.80 -24.25
N CYS A 139 0.11 -21.62 -24.78
CA CYS A 139 0.98 -20.65 -24.15
C CYS A 139 0.21 -19.77 -23.15
N LEU A 140 0.58 -19.87 -21.88
CA LEU A 140 0.03 -19.02 -20.82
C LEU A 140 1.18 -18.43 -20.02
N ALA A 141 1.26 -17.09 -20.00
CA ALA A 141 2.31 -16.33 -19.31
C ALA A 141 3.72 -16.88 -19.61
N ASN A 142 4.04 -17.06 -20.89
CA ASN A 142 5.34 -17.52 -21.36
C ASN A 142 5.72 -18.96 -20.95
N GLN A 143 4.75 -19.77 -20.53
CA GLN A 143 4.87 -21.21 -20.26
C GLN A 143 3.87 -22.04 -21.05
N CYS A 144 4.36 -23.12 -21.68
CA CYS A 144 3.50 -24.14 -22.26
C CYS A 144 2.81 -24.92 -21.15
N ARG A 145 1.48 -24.98 -21.22
CA ARG A 145 0.63 -25.70 -20.27
C ARG A 145 -0.31 -26.63 -21.03
N PRO A 146 -0.52 -27.87 -20.56
CA PRO A 146 -1.51 -28.75 -21.16
C PRO A 146 -2.89 -28.13 -21.13
N LEU A 147 -3.51 -27.95 -22.30
CA LEU A 147 -4.92 -27.63 -22.42
C LEU A 147 -5.70 -28.94 -22.25
N ILE A 148 -6.15 -29.18 -21.03
CA ILE A 148 -7.19 -30.17 -20.76
C ILE A 148 -8.51 -29.44 -20.96
N ASP A 149 -9.17 -29.67 -22.11
CA ASP A 149 -10.53 -29.18 -22.38
C ASP A 149 -11.49 -29.77 -21.34
N CYS A 150 -11.65 -29.05 -20.24
CA CYS A 150 -12.44 -29.49 -19.11
C CYS A 150 -13.89 -29.00 -19.26
N THR A 151 -14.83 -29.86 -18.87
CA THR A 151 -16.25 -29.51 -18.77
C THR A 151 -16.71 -29.43 -17.31
N SER A 152 -15.97 -30.07 -16.41
CA SER A 152 -16.19 -30.04 -14.96
C SER A 152 -14.89 -30.27 -14.20
N ASP A 153 -14.90 -29.96 -12.90
CA ASP A 153 -13.71 -30.15 -12.04
C ASP A 153 -13.21 -31.60 -12.04
N ARG A 154 -14.09 -32.57 -12.31
CA ARG A 154 -13.72 -34.00 -12.41
C ARG A 154 -12.64 -34.24 -13.46
N ASP A 155 -12.68 -33.50 -14.56
CA ASP A 155 -11.71 -33.63 -15.65
C ASP A 155 -10.30 -33.18 -15.21
N CYS A 156 -10.23 -32.35 -14.17
CA CYS A 156 -9.00 -31.77 -13.62
C CYS A 156 -8.52 -32.43 -12.32
N THR A 157 -9.32 -33.35 -11.74
CA THR A 157 -9.00 -33.98 -10.44
C THR A 157 -7.72 -34.82 -10.48
N ALA A 158 -7.39 -35.43 -11.63
CA ALA A 158 -6.17 -36.20 -11.78
C ALA A 158 -4.90 -35.34 -11.59
N GLN A 159 -5.01 -34.03 -11.80
CA GLN A 159 -3.94 -33.06 -11.57
C GLN A 159 -4.13 -32.24 -10.28
N GLY A 160 -5.19 -32.52 -9.51
CA GLY A 160 -5.54 -31.73 -8.32
C GLY A 160 -5.97 -30.29 -8.64
N MET A 161 -6.55 -30.06 -9.82
CA MET A 161 -6.93 -28.73 -10.33
C MET A 161 -8.47 -28.58 -10.43
N LEU A 162 -8.92 -27.35 -10.70
CA LEU A 162 -10.32 -26.96 -10.89
C LEU A 162 -10.59 -26.58 -12.34
N CYS A 163 -11.80 -26.82 -12.82
CA CYS A 163 -12.17 -26.51 -14.19
C CYS A 163 -12.70 -25.08 -14.31
N HIS A 164 -11.99 -24.24 -15.05
CA HIS A 164 -12.48 -22.94 -15.46
C HIS A 164 -13.39 -23.09 -16.68
N ARG A 165 -14.69 -23.30 -16.42
CA ARG A 165 -15.69 -23.70 -17.42
C ARG A 165 -15.83 -22.75 -18.61
N ASP A 166 -15.55 -21.46 -18.43
CA ASP A 166 -15.64 -20.48 -19.51
C ASP A 166 -14.48 -20.58 -20.50
N SER A 167 -13.29 -21.01 -20.04
CA SER A 167 -12.12 -21.19 -20.90
C SER A 167 -11.85 -22.66 -21.23
N GLY A 168 -12.55 -23.59 -20.58
CA GLY A 168 -12.31 -25.02 -20.74
C GLY A 168 -10.95 -25.45 -20.20
N GLU A 169 -10.34 -24.72 -19.25
CA GLU A 169 -8.99 -24.98 -18.77
C GLU A 169 -8.97 -25.51 -17.33
N CYS A 170 -8.10 -26.46 -17.04
CA CYS A 170 -7.75 -26.80 -15.67
C CYS A 170 -6.81 -25.75 -15.08
N ARG A 171 -7.24 -25.11 -13.99
CA ARG A 171 -6.50 -24.10 -13.23
C ARG A 171 -6.27 -24.59 -11.80
N SER A 172 -5.18 -24.18 -11.17
CA SER A 172 -4.94 -24.52 -9.76
C SER A 172 -5.94 -23.81 -8.82
N CYS A 173 -6.52 -22.71 -9.27
CA CYS A 173 -7.54 -21.93 -8.55
C CYS A 173 -8.48 -21.22 -9.53
N LEU A 174 -9.69 -20.92 -9.07
CA LEU A 174 -10.67 -20.08 -9.79
C LEU A 174 -10.93 -18.76 -9.03
N ALA A 175 -10.67 -18.74 -7.73
CA ALA A 175 -10.76 -17.58 -6.87
C ALA A 175 -9.73 -17.66 -5.72
N ASN A 176 -9.50 -16.54 -5.05
CA ASN A 176 -8.54 -16.46 -3.94
C ASN A 176 -8.85 -17.42 -2.79
N VAL A 177 -10.11 -17.83 -2.61
CA VAL A 177 -10.53 -18.79 -1.58
C VAL A 177 -10.00 -20.21 -1.84
N ASP A 178 -9.65 -20.52 -3.10
CA ASP A 178 -9.10 -21.83 -3.47
C ASP A 178 -7.62 -21.94 -3.08
N CYS A 179 -6.96 -20.81 -2.83
CA CYS A 179 -5.56 -20.76 -2.45
C CYS A 179 -5.41 -20.65 -0.92
N PRO A 180 -4.51 -21.44 -0.30
CA PRO A 180 -4.19 -21.25 1.11
C PRO A 180 -3.49 -19.91 1.31
N SER A 181 -3.72 -19.25 2.46
CA SER A 181 -2.95 -18.06 2.81
C SER A 181 -1.44 -18.39 2.90
N PRO A 182 -0.53 -17.57 2.35
CA PRO A 182 -0.69 -16.20 1.81
C PRO A 182 -0.92 -16.10 0.28
N TYR A 183 -1.30 -17.18 -0.41
CA TYR A 183 -1.46 -17.19 -1.86
C TYR A 183 -2.79 -16.58 -2.31
N LEU A 184 -2.77 -15.94 -3.48
CA LEU A 184 -3.92 -15.42 -4.19
C LEU A 184 -4.00 -16.06 -5.57
N CYS A 185 -5.19 -16.11 -6.13
CA CYS A 185 -5.41 -16.68 -7.45
C CYS A 185 -5.07 -15.64 -8.51
N SER A 186 -4.00 -15.91 -9.26
CA SER A 186 -3.57 -15.04 -10.35
C SER A 186 -4.55 -15.08 -11.53
N ALA A 187 -4.46 -14.10 -12.43
CA ALA A 187 -5.36 -14.03 -13.60
C ALA A 187 -5.26 -15.25 -14.52
N VAL A 188 -4.15 -15.99 -14.47
CA VAL A 188 -3.93 -17.23 -15.24
C VAL A 188 -4.32 -18.49 -14.47
N GLY A 189 -4.88 -18.37 -13.25
CA GLY A 189 -5.35 -19.51 -12.46
C GLY A 189 -4.27 -20.24 -11.68
N ALA A 190 -3.16 -19.56 -11.36
CA ALA A 190 -2.10 -20.07 -10.50
C ALA A 190 -2.24 -19.51 -9.08
N CYS A 191 -2.08 -20.36 -8.05
CA CYS A 191 -1.88 -19.86 -6.69
C CYS A 191 -0.47 -19.28 -6.56
N GLU A 192 -0.39 -17.96 -6.64
CA GLU A 192 0.84 -17.18 -6.51
C GLU A 192 0.81 -16.41 -5.20
N VAL A 193 1.95 -16.11 -4.60
CA VAL A 193 1.93 -15.41 -3.32
C VAL A 193 1.37 -13.99 -3.51
N GLY A 194 0.41 -13.61 -2.67
CA GLY A 194 -0.19 -12.28 -2.72
C GLY A 194 0.81 -11.21 -2.34
N VAL A 195 1.13 -10.31 -3.27
CA VAL A 195 1.98 -9.13 -3.04
C VAL A 195 1.15 -7.96 -2.52
N CYS A 196 -0.10 -7.84 -2.98
CA CYS A 196 -1.00 -6.76 -2.63
C CYS A 196 -2.46 -7.22 -2.71
N ALA A 197 -3.36 -6.47 -2.07
CA ALA A 197 -4.80 -6.75 -2.16
C ALA A 197 -5.32 -6.37 -3.56
N PRO A 198 -5.97 -7.29 -4.30
CA PRO A 198 -6.45 -7.02 -5.65
C PRO A 198 -7.24 -5.72 -5.78
N GLY A 199 -6.90 -4.90 -6.78
CA GLY A 199 -7.56 -3.62 -7.04
C GLY A 199 -7.26 -2.52 -6.03
N LYS A 200 -6.47 -2.76 -4.98
CA LYS A 200 -6.05 -1.71 -4.04
C LYS A 200 -4.94 -0.87 -4.61
N GLY A 201 -5.14 0.45 -4.58
CA GLY A 201 -4.14 1.40 -5.01
C GLY A 201 -3.30 1.97 -3.87
N GLN A 202 -2.13 2.49 -4.24
CA GLN A 202 -1.32 3.35 -3.37
C GLN A 202 -0.58 4.42 -4.18
N CYS A 203 -0.02 5.41 -3.49
CA CYS A 203 0.86 6.39 -4.11
C CYS A 203 2.31 5.91 -4.04
N GLN A 204 2.96 5.81 -5.20
CA GLN A 204 4.39 5.59 -5.32
C GLN A 204 5.03 6.87 -5.86
N GLY A 205 5.58 7.69 -4.96
CA GLY A 205 5.98 9.05 -5.31
C GLY A 205 4.78 9.87 -5.77
N ASN A 206 4.89 10.50 -6.96
CA ASN A 206 3.78 11.26 -7.56
C ASN A 206 2.94 10.46 -8.58
N SER A 207 2.91 9.13 -8.44
CA SER A 207 2.18 8.25 -9.34
C SER A 207 1.21 7.38 -8.56
N ARG A 208 0.03 7.15 -9.14
CA ARG A 208 -0.89 6.11 -8.66
C ARG A 208 -0.41 4.75 -9.18
N VAL A 209 -0.35 3.77 -8.31
CA VAL A 209 -0.16 2.36 -8.66
C VAL A 209 -1.34 1.58 -8.13
N VAL A 210 -1.85 0.63 -8.90
CA VAL A 210 -3.00 -0.20 -8.53
C VAL A 210 -2.57 -1.65 -8.58
N CYS A 211 -2.93 -2.41 -7.55
CA CYS A 211 -2.69 -3.83 -7.51
C CYS A 211 -3.52 -4.51 -8.60
N ASN A 212 -2.89 -5.38 -9.40
CA ASN A 212 -3.56 -6.12 -10.45
C ASN A 212 -4.69 -7.01 -9.86
N ALA A 213 -5.61 -7.46 -10.71
CA ALA A 213 -6.74 -8.28 -10.27
C ALA A 213 -6.31 -9.62 -9.60
N GLY A 214 -5.12 -10.12 -9.92
CA GLY A 214 -4.55 -11.33 -9.32
C GLY A 214 -3.93 -11.12 -7.93
N GLY A 215 -3.69 -9.88 -7.51
CA GLY A 215 -2.99 -9.59 -6.25
C GLY A 215 -1.48 -9.87 -6.29
N THR A 216 -0.92 -10.18 -7.45
CA THR A 216 0.45 -10.70 -7.63
C THR A 216 1.45 -9.59 -7.97
N GLY A 217 0.98 -8.37 -8.22
CA GLY A 217 1.84 -7.23 -8.51
C GLY A 217 1.07 -5.95 -8.77
N TYR A 218 1.80 -4.85 -8.94
CA TYR A 218 1.22 -3.55 -9.28
C TYR A 218 1.24 -3.32 -10.80
N GLU A 219 0.17 -2.76 -11.32
CA GLU A 219 0.11 -2.23 -12.68
C GLU A 219 1.12 -1.08 -12.87
N PRO A 220 1.51 -0.76 -14.13
CA PRO A 220 2.42 0.33 -14.42
C PRO A 220 2.00 1.63 -13.74
N ALA A 221 2.95 2.27 -13.05
CA ALA A 221 2.70 3.50 -12.31
C ALA A 221 2.18 4.59 -13.24
N GLN A 222 1.01 5.14 -12.92
CA GLN A 222 0.41 6.22 -13.68
C GLN A 222 0.72 7.57 -13.00
N PRO A 223 1.56 8.42 -13.62
CA PRO A 223 1.94 9.69 -13.03
C PRO A 223 0.76 10.67 -12.97
N CYS A 224 0.69 11.41 -11.88
CA CYS A 224 -0.20 12.55 -11.77
C CYS A 224 0.25 13.69 -12.68
N ALA A 225 -0.70 14.45 -13.24
CA ALA A 225 -0.42 15.56 -14.13
C ALA A 225 0.36 16.69 -13.42
N GLN A 226 0.99 17.57 -14.20
CA GLN A 226 1.71 18.71 -13.65
C GLN A 226 0.81 19.57 -12.74
N GLY A 227 1.33 19.97 -11.57
CA GLY A 227 0.56 20.72 -10.57
C GLY A 227 -0.40 19.87 -9.74
N THR A 228 -0.40 18.54 -9.92
CA THR A 228 -1.14 17.60 -9.08
C THR A 228 -0.22 16.63 -8.35
N LEU A 229 -0.60 16.27 -7.13
CA LEU A 229 0.06 15.32 -6.25
C LEU A 229 -0.78 14.06 -6.09
N CYS A 230 -0.13 12.89 -6.05
CA CYS A 230 -0.76 11.66 -5.61
C CYS A 230 -0.98 11.70 -4.10
N VAL A 231 -2.22 11.54 -3.67
CA VAL A 231 -2.63 11.56 -2.26
C VAL A 231 -3.56 10.39 -1.97
N VAL A 232 -3.58 9.91 -0.74
CA VAL A 232 -4.50 8.83 -0.32
C VAL A 232 -5.76 9.46 0.26
N GLU A 233 -6.90 9.21 -0.38
CA GLU A 233 -8.22 9.65 0.07
C GLU A 233 -9.14 8.44 0.19
N ALA A 234 -9.81 8.29 1.34
CA ALA A 234 -10.67 7.13 1.61
C ALA A 234 -10.00 5.77 1.33
N ASN A 235 -8.69 5.66 1.60
CA ASN A 235 -7.82 4.50 1.33
C ASN A 235 -7.58 4.17 -0.16
N GLU A 236 -7.77 5.13 -1.07
CA GLU A 236 -7.43 4.97 -2.49
C GLU A 236 -6.54 6.13 -2.98
N PRO A 237 -5.63 5.89 -3.94
CA PRO A 237 -4.74 6.93 -4.47
C PRO A 237 -5.47 7.80 -5.49
N VAL A 238 -5.47 9.11 -5.28
CA VAL A 238 -6.10 10.10 -6.14
C VAL A 238 -5.09 11.18 -6.50
N CYS A 239 -5.08 11.62 -7.77
CA CYS A 239 -4.30 12.78 -8.18
C CYS A 239 -5.09 14.04 -7.89
N ARG A 240 -4.55 14.94 -7.06
CA ARG A 240 -5.21 16.19 -6.69
C ARG A 240 -4.33 17.40 -6.88
N THR A 241 -4.93 18.53 -7.22
CA THR A 241 -4.22 19.81 -7.33
C THR A 241 -3.50 20.15 -6.03
N GLN A 242 -2.22 20.47 -6.15
CA GLN A 242 -1.40 20.93 -5.05
C GLN A 242 -1.71 22.40 -4.77
N ASN A 243 -2.20 22.70 -3.58
CA ASN A 243 -2.52 24.07 -3.17
C ASN A 243 -1.29 24.81 -2.65
N CYS A 244 -0.35 24.08 -2.04
CA CYS A 244 0.88 24.64 -1.49
C CYS A 244 1.97 23.57 -1.36
N THR A 245 3.22 23.95 -1.10
CA THR A 245 4.35 22.99 -1.02
C THR A 245 4.25 22.11 0.23
N PRO A 246 4.21 20.76 0.12
CA PRO A 246 4.10 19.86 1.27
C PRO A 246 5.04 20.21 2.42
N ASN A 247 4.49 20.25 3.63
CA ASN A 247 5.18 20.60 4.88
C ASN A 247 5.83 22.00 4.91
N ALA A 248 5.72 22.81 3.85
CA ALA A 248 6.30 24.14 3.82
C ALA A 248 5.42 25.15 4.54
N GLU A 249 6.07 26.12 5.17
CA GLU A 249 5.40 27.31 5.69
C GLU A 249 5.36 28.39 4.60
N PHE A 250 4.27 29.13 4.56
CA PHE A 250 4.07 30.22 3.61
C PHE A 250 3.23 31.35 4.23
N CYS A 251 3.31 32.53 3.61
CA CYS A 251 2.52 33.69 3.99
C CYS A 251 1.18 33.70 3.26
N ASP A 252 0.11 33.87 4.03
CA ASP A 252 -1.23 34.18 3.53
C ASP A 252 -1.72 35.47 4.22
N GLY A 253 -1.43 36.61 3.59
CA GLY A 253 -1.61 37.93 4.20
C GLY A 253 -0.74 38.12 5.45
N ARG A 254 -1.38 38.21 6.63
CA ARG A 254 -0.70 38.35 7.94
C ARG A 254 -0.52 37.01 8.65
N ALA A 255 -1.00 35.93 8.06
CA ALA A 255 -0.91 34.60 8.63
C ALA A 255 0.33 33.88 8.10
N ILE A 256 1.09 33.28 9.00
CA ILE A 256 2.02 32.20 8.67
C ILE A 256 1.22 30.91 8.71
N ARG A 257 1.14 30.20 7.59
CA ARG A 257 0.44 28.92 7.48
C ARG A 257 1.43 27.83 7.12
N LYS A 258 1.15 26.60 7.55
CA LYS A 258 1.94 25.41 7.20
C LYS A 258 1.08 24.46 6.38
N CYS A 259 1.58 24.02 5.24
CA CYS A 259 0.95 22.95 4.48
C CYS A 259 1.03 21.63 5.23
N ASP A 260 -0.01 20.81 5.07
CA ASP A 260 0.09 19.41 5.44
C ASP A 260 1.13 18.66 4.59
N ALA A 261 1.41 17.41 4.96
CA ALA A 261 2.34 16.56 4.22
C ALA A 261 1.87 16.21 2.80
N ALA A 262 0.60 16.46 2.48
CA ALA A 262 0.02 16.22 1.17
C ALA A 262 0.02 17.47 0.26
N GLY A 263 0.35 18.66 0.79
CA GLY A 263 0.28 19.93 0.06
C GLY A 263 -1.14 20.40 -0.26
N GLN A 264 -2.14 19.94 0.48
CA GLN A 264 -3.55 20.15 0.16
C GLN A 264 -4.24 21.14 1.08
N GLN A 265 -4.10 20.93 2.39
CA GLN A 265 -4.62 21.82 3.41
C GLN A 265 -3.47 22.59 4.05
N SER A 266 -3.82 23.71 4.65
CA SER A 266 -2.87 24.47 5.45
C SER A 266 -3.49 24.77 6.80
N THR A 267 -2.67 24.71 7.84
CA THR A 267 -3.02 25.09 9.21
C THR A 267 -2.38 26.42 9.56
N LEU A 268 -3.07 27.24 10.35
CA LEU A 268 -2.52 28.49 10.87
C LEU A 268 -1.42 28.16 11.89
N VAL A 269 -0.21 28.66 11.66
CA VAL A 269 0.93 28.54 12.61
C VAL A 269 0.97 29.76 13.52
N ALA A 270 0.90 30.95 12.93
CA ALA A 270 0.91 32.22 13.64
C ALA A 270 0.17 33.30 12.86
N THR A 271 -0.27 34.35 13.53
CA THR A 271 -0.78 35.58 12.92
C THR A 271 0.06 36.74 13.42
N CYS A 272 0.58 37.55 12.49
CA CYS A 272 1.38 38.72 12.84
C CYS A 272 0.53 39.79 13.53
N SER A 273 1.12 40.45 14.53
CA SER A 273 0.49 41.47 15.37
C SER A 273 0.11 42.70 14.56
N ALA A 274 -0.78 43.56 15.08
CA ALA A 274 -1.13 44.84 14.44
C ALA A 274 0.13 45.68 14.09
N GLY A 275 0.26 46.14 12.83
CA GLY A 275 1.47 46.81 12.32
C GLY A 275 2.52 45.91 11.64
N GLU A 276 2.36 44.58 11.74
CA GLU A 276 3.24 43.60 11.09
C GLU A 276 2.60 42.94 9.87
N ARG A 277 3.44 42.53 8.91
CA ARG A 277 3.11 41.68 7.76
C ARG A 277 3.94 40.39 7.80
N CYS A 278 3.43 39.35 7.16
CA CYS A 278 4.21 38.14 6.95
C CYS A 278 5.25 38.37 5.85
N ALA A 279 6.53 38.13 6.15
CA ALA A 279 7.59 38.09 5.17
C ALA A 279 7.82 36.65 4.68
N GLY A 280 7.78 36.46 3.37
CA GLY A 280 8.09 35.17 2.74
C GLY A 280 9.57 34.79 2.86
N GLY A 281 9.88 33.52 2.64
CA GLY A 281 11.23 32.96 2.71
C GLY A 281 11.17 31.44 2.97
N ALA A 282 12.34 30.80 3.12
CA ALA A 282 12.40 29.39 3.52
C ALA A 282 11.80 29.14 4.91
N THR A 283 11.85 30.15 5.77
CA THR A 283 11.17 30.22 7.08
C THR A 283 10.41 31.55 7.15
N PRO A 284 9.09 31.57 6.95
CA PRO A 284 8.31 32.79 7.05
C PRO A 284 8.34 33.35 8.48
N TYR A 285 8.33 34.67 8.60
CA TYR A 285 8.34 35.35 9.89
C TYR A 285 7.61 36.69 9.80
N CYS A 286 7.18 37.22 10.95
CA CYS A 286 6.53 38.51 11.03
C CYS A 286 7.57 39.63 10.96
N VAL A 287 7.32 40.61 10.09
CA VAL A 287 8.12 41.83 9.98
C VAL A 287 7.20 43.03 10.03
N CYS A 288 7.71 44.13 10.55
CA CYS A 288 7.00 45.40 10.55
C CYS A 288 6.73 45.86 9.10
N GLU A 289 5.52 46.36 8.82
CA GLU A 289 5.21 46.97 7.52
C GLU A 289 6.06 48.23 7.29
N ASN A 290 6.29 48.99 8.37
CA ASN A 290 7.18 50.14 8.43
C ASN A 290 8.28 49.84 9.46
N GLY A 291 9.34 49.16 9.01
CA GLY A 291 10.50 48.86 9.85
C GLY A 291 11.32 50.11 10.13
N CYS A 292 11.71 50.30 11.40
CA CYS A 292 12.72 51.27 11.77
C CYS A 292 14.10 50.62 11.68
N GLY A 293 14.78 50.83 10.54
CA GLY A 293 16.23 50.63 10.37
C GLY A 293 16.68 49.35 9.67
N ALA A 294 17.11 49.48 8.41
CA ALA A 294 18.19 48.67 7.84
C ALA A 294 19.41 49.52 7.40
N ASN A 295 19.31 50.86 7.44
CA ASN A 295 20.35 51.81 7.01
C ASN A 295 20.53 53.00 7.98
N GLY A 296 20.33 52.81 9.28
CA GLY A 296 20.59 53.87 10.27
C GLY A 296 19.64 55.08 10.24
N SER A 297 18.54 55.03 9.49
CA SER A 297 17.47 56.03 9.62
C SER A 297 16.60 55.66 10.84
N THR A 298 16.96 56.22 11.99
CA THR A 298 16.25 56.10 13.28
C THR A 298 14.94 56.89 13.35
N VAL A 299 14.38 57.31 12.21
CA VAL A 299 13.20 58.19 12.19
C VAL A 299 12.06 57.48 11.48
N CYS A 300 11.06 57.06 12.25
CA CYS A 300 9.74 56.78 11.73
C CYS A 300 9.16 58.14 11.28
N GLY A 301 9.28 58.47 9.99
CA GLY A 301 8.76 59.73 9.44
C GLY A 301 7.24 59.69 9.31
N GLY A 302 6.55 60.78 9.68
CA GLY A 302 5.09 60.91 9.55
C GLY A 302 4.31 60.63 10.84
N SER A 303 3.11 60.07 10.72
CA SER A 303 2.10 59.88 11.80
C SER A 303 2.44 58.83 12.87
N THR A 304 3.60 58.17 12.81
CA THR A 304 4.05 57.16 13.78
C THR A 304 5.44 57.53 14.29
N PRO A 305 5.59 58.02 15.52
CA PRO A 305 6.79 58.78 15.92
C PRO A 305 7.97 57.98 16.48
N TYR A 306 7.82 56.72 16.91
CA TYR A 306 8.90 55.99 17.59
C TYR A 306 8.93 54.48 17.29
N CYS A 307 10.07 53.87 17.63
CA CYS A 307 10.40 52.49 17.31
C CYS A 307 10.27 51.58 18.54
N ILE A 308 9.38 50.57 18.48
CA ILE A 308 9.30 49.49 19.48
C ILE A 308 9.61 48.17 18.76
N ASP A 309 10.59 47.42 19.27
CA ASP A 309 10.98 46.10 18.75
C ASP A 309 11.22 46.06 17.22
N GLY A 310 11.69 47.17 16.65
CA GLY A 310 11.94 47.31 15.21
C GLY A 310 10.74 47.75 14.37
N CYS A 311 9.58 48.01 14.98
CA CYS A 311 8.37 48.52 14.34
C CYS A 311 8.10 49.99 14.68
N CYS A 312 7.69 50.77 13.67
CA CYS A 312 7.16 52.11 13.91
C CYS A 312 5.77 52.04 14.56
N ALA A 313 5.61 52.69 15.71
CA ALA A 313 4.37 52.74 16.49
C ALA A 313 3.89 54.18 16.73
N ALA A 314 2.59 54.34 16.97
CA ALA A 314 1.95 55.59 17.39
C ALA A 314 2.27 55.91 18.85
N CYS A 315 2.54 57.17 19.20
CA CYS A 315 2.89 57.55 20.59
C CYS A 315 1.77 57.18 21.56
N ILE A 316 2.13 56.74 22.77
CA ILE A 316 1.18 56.43 23.85
C ILE A 316 1.25 57.51 24.94
N GLY A 317 2.40 58.16 25.07
CA GLY A 317 2.56 59.39 25.86
C GLY A 317 3.61 60.33 25.27
N SER A 318 3.65 61.57 25.76
CA SER A 318 4.60 62.59 25.28
C SER A 318 6.07 62.25 25.57
N ALA A 319 6.34 61.24 26.42
CA ALA A 319 7.68 60.70 26.63
C ALA A 319 8.21 59.91 25.41
N ASP A 320 7.31 59.49 24.50
CA ASP A 320 7.65 58.79 23.26
C ASP A 320 7.97 59.78 22.11
N CYS A 321 7.83 61.08 22.35
CA CYS A 321 8.06 62.15 21.38
C CYS A 321 9.42 62.84 21.59
N THR A 322 9.87 63.62 20.60
CA THR A 322 11.09 64.41 20.77
C THR A 322 10.87 65.56 21.76
N VAL A 323 11.96 66.07 22.36
CA VAL A 323 11.88 67.12 23.39
C VAL A 323 11.18 68.36 22.82
N GLY A 324 10.02 68.69 23.39
CA GLY A 324 9.19 69.83 22.98
C GLY A 324 7.88 69.44 22.28
N GLU A 325 7.67 68.17 21.96
CA GLU A 325 6.43 67.66 21.35
C GLU A 325 5.51 66.98 22.39
N LEU A 326 4.21 67.00 22.12
CA LEU A 326 3.19 66.29 22.88
C LEU A 326 2.56 65.19 22.02
N CYS A 327 2.27 64.05 22.64
CA CYS A 327 1.50 63.00 21.98
C CYS A 327 0.02 63.38 21.95
N VAL A 328 -0.53 63.55 20.76
CA VAL A 328 -1.95 63.86 20.53
C VAL A 328 -2.49 62.87 19.50
N ASP A 329 -3.46 62.04 19.92
CA ASP A 329 -4.10 60.99 19.09
C ASP A 329 -3.10 60.08 18.36
N GLY A 330 -2.02 59.66 19.05
CA GLY A 330 -1.01 58.76 18.50
C GLY A 330 0.04 59.43 17.62
N THR A 331 -0.04 60.76 17.44
CA THR A 331 0.91 61.56 16.66
C THR A 331 1.64 62.56 17.55
N CYS A 332 2.96 62.70 17.38
CA CYS A 332 3.70 63.77 18.06
C CYS A 332 3.43 65.10 17.35
N MET A 333 2.96 66.10 18.11
CA MET A 333 2.71 67.46 17.64
C MET A 333 3.58 68.45 18.42
N PRO A 334 4.08 69.52 17.79
CA PRO A 334 4.83 70.58 18.47
C PRO A 334 3.98 71.41 19.43
#